data_AF-A0A5R2MS40-F1
#
_entry.id   AF-A0A5R2MS40-F1
#
_cell.length_a   1.000
_cell.length_b   1.000
_cell.length_c   1.000
_cell.angle_alpha   90.00
_cell.angle_beta   90.00
_cell.angle_gamma   90.00
#
_symmetry.space_group_name_H-M   'P 1'
#
loop_
_entity.id
_entity.type
_entity.pdbx_description
1 polymer ?
#
loop_
_entity_poly.entity_id
_entity_poly.type
_entity_poly.pdbx_seq_one_letter_code
_entity_poly.pdbx_strand_id
1 'polypeptide(L)'
;LNSLEGKRGVVRAKPPLPAIQGLFGKPTVINNVISLASVPIIMDKGAAFYKDFGMGRSRGTIPIQIAGNVKQGGLFETAFGLTLGEIVDHIGG
;
A
#
# COMPACT_ATOMS: atom_id res chain seq x y z
N LEU A 1 -12.52 -6.90 9.85
CA LEU A 1 -13.42 -8.07 9.80
C LEU A 1 -14.49 -8.01 10.87
N ASN A 2 -14.17 -8.06 12.17
CA ASN A 2 -15.20 -7.99 13.23
C ASN A 2 -16.16 -6.81 13.07
N SER A 3 -15.66 -5.60 12.77
CA SER A 3 -16.50 -4.44 12.51
C SER A 3 -17.43 -4.61 11.30
N LEU A 4 -16.98 -5.25 10.22
CA LEU A 4 -17.84 -5.57 9.05
C LEU A 4 -18.89 -6.64 9.38
N GLU A 5 -18.69 -7.44 10.42
CA GLU A 5 -19.64 -8.43 10.92
C GLU A 5 -20.56 -7.88 12.03
N GLY A 6 -20.55 -6.56 12.27
CA GLY A 6 -21.36 -5.93 13.32
C GLY A 6 -20.86 -6.15 14.75
N LYS A 7 -19.63 -6.63 14.93
CA LYS A 7 -19.00 -6.87 16.25
C LYS A 7 -18.05 -5.74 16.61
N ARG A 8 -17.69 -5.63 17.90
CA ARG A 8 -16.62 -4.73 18.38
C ARG A 8 -15.33 -4.99 17.60
N GLY A 9 -14.62 -3.93 17.24
CA GLY A 9 -13.36 -3.94 16.47
C GLY A 9 -12.14 -4.51 17.22
N VAL A 10 -12.31 -5.58 17.99
CA VAL A 10 -11.22 -6.26 18.69
C VAL A 10 -10.42 -7.10 17.69
N VAL A 11 -9.09 -7.14 17.86
CA VAL A 11 -8.20 -7.98 17.05
C VAL A 11 -8.55 -9.46 17.27
N ARG A 12 -8.67 -10.23 16.19
CA ARG A 12 -8.78 -11.70 16.29
C ARG A 12 -7.41 -12.32 16.52
N ALA A 13 -7.33 -13.31 17.40
CA ALA A 13 -6.14 -14.15 17.50
C ALA A 13 -5.83 -14.80 16.14
N LYS A 14 -4.55 -14.90 15.80
CA LYS A 14 -4.05 -15.61 14.62
C LYS A 14 -3.15 -16.73 15.16
N PRO A 15 -3.29 -18.00 14.74
CA PRO A 15 -4.17 -18.55 13.68
C PRO A 15 -5.66 -18.71 14.06
N PRO A 16 -6.58 -18.87 13.08
CA PRO A 16 -6.34 -18.97 11.62
C PRO A 16 -6.10 -17.62 10.93
N LEU A 17 -5.38 -17.65 9.80
CA LEU A 17 -5.17 -16.46 8.95
C LEU A 17 -6.47 -16.10 8.20
N PRO A 18 -6.77 -14.79 7.99
CA PRO A 18 -7.95 -14.36 7.24
C PRO A 18 -8.08 -14.93 5.82
N ALA A 19 -6.93 -15.20 5.17
CA ALA A 19 -6.89 -15.82 3.84
C ALA A 19 -7.56 -17.21 3.81
N ILE A 20 -7.60 -17.91 4.95
CA ILE A 20 -8.26 -19.21 5.11
C ILE A 20 -9.66 -19.00 5.71
N GLN A 21 -9.76 -18.23 6.80
CA GLN A 21 -11.03 -17.93 7.48
C GLN A 21 -11.09 -16.45 7.88
N GLY A 22 -11.76 -15.65 7.06
CA GLY A 22 -11.87 -14.21 7.20
C GLY A 22 -13.29 -13.72 7.47
N LEU A 23 -13.83 -12.94 6.54
CA LEU A 23 -15.17 -12.35 6.62
C LEU A 23 -16.23 -13.45 6.60
N PHE A 24 -17.10 -13.50 7.61
CA PHE A 24 -18.15 -14.52 7.75
C PHE A 24 -17.63 -15.96 7.67
N GLY A 25 -16.39 -16.18 8.12
CA GLY A 25 -15.74 -17.49 8.10
C GLY A 25 -15.34 -17.99 6.71
N LYS A 26 -15.37 -17.14 5.67
CA LYS A 26 -14.95 -17.51 4.31
C LYS A 26 -13.50 -17.10 4.03
N PRO A 27 -12.77 -17.81 3.16
CA PRO A 27 -11.48 -17.35 2.64
C PRO A 27 -11.58 -15.90 2.14
N THR A 28 -10.78 -15.00 2.70
CA THR A 28 -10.89 -13.57 2.43
C THR A 28 -9.53 -12.96 2.13
N VAL A 29 -9.42 -12.37 0.95
CA VAL A 29 -8.28 -11.53 0.57
C VAL A 29 -8.45 -10.14 1.19
N ILE A 30 -7.44 -9.67 1.90
CA ILE A 30 -7.41 -8.34 2.51
C ILE A 30 -6.20 -7.61 1.95
N ASN A 31 -6.45 -6.55 1.20
CA ASN A 31 -5.42 -5.67 0.66
C ASN A 31 -5.72 -4.22 1.04
N ASN A 32 -4.68 -3.40 1.09
CA ASN A 32 -4.84 -1.94 1.16
C ASN A 32 -5.42 -1.42 -0.17
N VAL A 33 -6.05 -0.23 -0.13
CA VAL A 33 -6.60 0.45 -1.29
C VAL A 33 -5.56 0.60 -2.42
N ILE A 34 -4.37 1.11 -2.11
CA ILE A 34 -3.31 1.34 -3.11
C ILE A 34 -2.81 0.02 -3.69
N SER A 35 -2.72 -1.05 -2.89
CA SER A 35 -2.34 -2.37 -3.40
C SER A 35 -3.29 -2.86 -4.49
N LEU A 36 -4.60 -2.66 -4.34
CA LEU A 36 -5.59 -3.01 -5.35
C LEU A 36 -5.59 -2.00 -6.52
N ALA A 37 -5.38 -0.72 -6.24
CA ALA A 37 -5.30 0.33 -7.26
C ALA A 37 -4.09 0.17 -8.20
N SER A 38 -3.02 -0.48 -7.75
CA SER A 38 -1.88 -0.85 -8.60
C SER A 38 -2.17 -2.06 -9.51
N VAL A 39 -3.19 -2.88 -9.23
CA VAL A 39 -3.48 -4.08 -10.04
C VAL A 39 -3.86 -3.74 -11.49
N PRO A 40 -4.77 -2.78 -11.77
CA PRO A 40 -5.13 -2.44 -13.15
C PRO A 40 -3.94 -2.08 -14.04
N ILE A 41 -2.99 -1.27 -13.56
CA ILE A 41 -1.84 -0.86 -14.37
C ILE A 41 -0.87 -2.03 -14.61
N ILE A 42 -0.70 -2.93 -13.63
CA ILE A 42 0.08 -4.16 -13.79
C ILE A 42 -0.56 -5.08 -14.85
N MET A 43 -1.89 -5.16 -14.86
CA MET A 43 -2.62 -5.98 -15.84
C MET A 43 -2.59 -5.35 -17.24
N ASP A 44 -2.67 -4.02 -17.36
CA ASP A 44 -2.64 -3.29 -18.64
C ASP A 44 -1.25 -3.27 -19.28
N LYS A 45 -0.22 -2.93 -18.50
CA LYS A 45 1.17 -2.76 -19.01
C LYS A 45 2.05 -3.99 -18.84
N GLY A 46 1.57 -5.01 -18.13
CA GLY A 46 2.31 -6.21 -17.80
C GLY A 46 3.21 -6.06 -16.58
N ALA A 47 3.53 -7.20 -15.96
CA ALA A 47 4.30 -7.26 -14.71
C ALA A 47 5.73 -6.71 -14.85
N ALA A 48 6.37 -6.89 -16.03
CA ALA A 48 7.72 -6.38 -16.27
C ALA A 48 7.77 -4.84 -16.19
N PHE A 49 6.82 -4.17 -16.85
CA PHE A 49 6.70 -2.70 -16.81
C PHE A 49 6.66 -2.17 -15.37
N TYR A 50 5.80 -2.73 -14.51
CA TYR A 50 5.70 -2.28 -13.13
C TYR A 50 6.94 -2.66 -12.29
N LYS A 51 7.56 -3.80 -12.58
CA LYS A 51 8.75 -4.30 -11.88
C LYS A 51 10.01 -3.46 -12.17
N ASP A 52 10.06 -2.80 -13.32
CA ASP A 52 11.21 -1.97 -13.72
C ASP A 52 11.31 -0.67 -12.91
N PHE A 53 10.22 -0.25 -12.25
CA PHE A 53 10.28 0.77 -11.20
C PHE A 53 10.77 0.19 -9.88
N GLY A 54 11.47 1.02 -9.10
CA GLY A 54 11.91 0.68 -7.76
C GLY A 54 13.32 0.09 -7.70
N MET A 55 13.70 -0.44 -6.55
CA MET A 55 15.03 -1.04 -6.33
C MET A 55 14.98 -2.31 -5.48
N GLY A 56 15.91 -3.24 -5.73
CA GLY A 56 16.04 -4.47 -4.94
C GLY A 56 14.78 -5.33 -4.95
N ARG A 57 14.15 -5.51 -3.78
CA ARG A 57 12.87 -6.23 -3.62
C ARG A 57 11.65 -5.30 -3.57
N SER A 58 11.86 -3.99 -3.46
CA SER A 58 10.80 -2.98 -3.45
C SER A 58 10.57 -2.52 -4.88
N ARG A 59 9.62 -3.15 -5.57
CA ARG A 59 9.31 -2.92 -6.98
C ARG A 59 8.04 -2.10 -7.14
N GLY A 60 7.95 -1.34 -8.22
CA GLY A 60 6.84 -0.42 -8.47
C GLY A 60 7.06 0.97 -7.90
N THR A 61 5.96 1.68 -7.80
CA THR A 61 5.88 3.03 -7.26
C THR A 61 5.15 3.05 -5.93
N ILE A 62 5.33 4.14 -5.18
CA ILE A 62 4.61 4.43 -3.96
C ILE A 62 4.09 5.87 -3.98
N PRO A 63 2.79 6.10 -3.74
CA PRO A 63 2.26 7.43 -3.52
C PRO A 63 2.61 7.89 -2.10
N ILE A 64 3.60 8.77 -1.99
CA ILE A 64 4.08 9.36 -0.73
C ILE A 64 3.16 10.52 -0.37
N GLN A 65 2.68 10.49 0.87
CA GLN A 65 1.88 11.56 1.47
C GLN A 65 2.79 12.42 2.34
N ILE A 66 3.16 13.60 1.84
CA ILE A 66 3.97 14.56 2.58
C ILE A 66 3.03 15.49 3.34
N ALA A 67 3.11 15.47 4.67
CA ALA A 67 2.26 16.24 5.57
C ALA A 67 3.04 16.73 6.79
N GLY A 68 2.48 17.71 7.50
CA GLY A 68 3.09 18.32 8.69
C GLY A 68 3.70 19.69 8.40
N ASN A 69 4.82 20.00 9.06
CA ASN A 69 5.54 21.25 8.87
C ASN A 69 6.48 21.15 7.66
N VAL A 70 5.91 21.35 6.47
CA VAL A 70 6.61 21.32 5.18
C VAL A 70 6.11 22.47 4.33
N LYS A 71 6.94 22.95 3.40
CA LYS A 71 6.55 24.03 2.48
C LYS A 71 5.60 23.52 1.38
N GLN A 72 5.83 22.31 0.90
CA GLN A 72 5.12 21.69 -0.22
C GLN A 72 4.52 20.34 0.22
N GLY A 73 3.46 20.41 1.03
CA GLY A 73 2.67 19.23 1.41
C GLY A 73 1.79 18.74 0.25
N GLY A 74 1.54 17.44 0.20
CA GLY A 74 0.71 16.85 -0.86
C GLY A 74 0.93 15.36 -1.08
N LEU A 75 0.45 14.90 -2.24
CA LEU A 75 0.61 13.52 -2.71
C LEU A 75 1.61 13.50 -3.87
N PHE A 76 2.68 12.74 -3.72
CA PHE A 76 3.74 12.62 -4.71
C PHE A 76 4.01 11.14 -4.97
N GLU A 77 3.87 10.68 -6.21
CA GLU A 77 4.18 9.30 -6.57
C GLU A 77 5.61 9.19 -7.10
N THR A 78 6.36 8.25 -6.55
CA THR A 78 7.75 7.98 -6.94
C THR A 78 8.02 6.49 -7.03
N ALA A 79 9.03 6.11 -7.81
CA ALA A 79 9.63 4.78 -7.70
C ALA A 79 10.23 4.59 -6.29
N PHE A 80 10.21 3.35 -5.79
CA PHE A 80 10.93 3.02 -4.56
C PHE A 80 12.44 3.25 -4.73
N GLY A 81 13.07 3.90 -3.75
CA GLY A 81 14.52 4.07 -3.71
C GLY A 81 14.99 5.48 -3.38
N LEU A 82 14.11 6.48 -3.44
CA LEU A 82 14.40 7.78 -2.87
C LEU A 82 14.65 7.65 -1.36
N THR A 83 15.67 8.36 -0.91
CA THR A 83 15.98 8.54 0.51
C THR A 83 14.99 9.50 1.15
N LEU A 84 14.84 9.41 2.47
CA LEU A 84 13.99 10.35 3.21
C LEU A 84 14.50 11.80 3.06
N GLY A 85 15.82 12.01 3.02
CA GLY A 85 16.41 13.33 2.81
C GLY A 85 16.00 13.92 1.47
N GLU A 86 16.08 13.16 0.37
CA GLU A 86 15.61 13.63 -0.93
C GLU A 86 14.12 13.97 -0.93
N ILE A 87 13.29 13.16 -0.27
CA ILE A 87 11.85 13.43 -0.16
C ILE A 87 11.60 14.73 0.62
N VAL A 88 12.28 14.94 1.74
CA VAL A 88 12.08 16.13 2.58
C VAL A 88 12.64 17.37 1.88
N ASP A 89 13.92 17.36 1.52
CA ASP A 89 14.65 18.55 1.09
C ASP A 89 14.32 18.96 -0.37
N HIS A 90 14.04 18.00 -1.26
CA HIS A 90 13.81 18.29 -2.67
C HIS A 90 12.33 18.30 -3.06
N ILE A 91 11.47 17.55 -2.37
CA ILE A 91 10.03 17.50 -2.66
C ILE A 91 9.24 18.32 -1.64
N GLY A 92 9.44 18.05 -0.35
CA GLY A 92 8.74 18.75 0.74
C GLY A 92 9.13 20.23 0.88
N GLY A 93 10.36 20.58 0.50
CA GLY A 93 10.93 21.94 0.57
C GLY A 93 10.91 22.52 1.98
#